data_AF-A0A2V6I2D5-F1
#
_entry.id   AF-A0A2V6I2D5-F1
#
_cell.length_a   1.000
_cell.length_b   1.000
_cell.length_c   1.000
_cell.angle_alpha   90.00
_cell.angle_beta   90.00
_cell.angle_gamma   90.00
#
_symmetry.space_group_name_H-M   'P 1'
#
loop_
_entity.id
_entity.type
_entity.pdbx_description
1 polymer ?
#
loop_
_entity_poly.entity_id
_entity_poly.type
_entity_poly.pdbx_seq_one_letter_code
_entity_poly.pdbx_strand_id
1 'polypeptide(L)'
;QHFPPGVKNTAPGPLVGVGLSNLFVSDVNHFKKIDMVYCPPPYPPAVVPSPGTFGTPITFTSLDGSPGGVPLYKNGLLLGGIGVTGDGTPQPPPPVMLTPPLFPLPPCIVIPPAAVARNENPFVYINGSDIDEDVALAGQKGYAPSSSITADNVFIGGIRLPYVSSSTSVSSTITLQGNYDPMFPPQASPGPPPGIVPGTFGGVPGEIRQPIISDPLLAPINGQPRLTAAEVSSIINYAAQRVKITRAAIRLPIGTQMQAFITVVNNPNADNATPTVLGTFRTGEATLFSWDVAVQKARTTLFYSRHDFLGFGLDIAMSTRCVGFLAQKFYPPGIDGNNPGPFFTEQDKLSGFSGTEPNLTFTATADFSSPPLRNGIRLDLPDGITIFPGGFPLYRNGVLVGAIGVSGDGVDQDDIVGASGTHDFLAPNAIRSDQFNFRGTRLPYAKFPRDPTL
;
A
#
# COMPACT_ATOMS: atom_id res chain seq x y z
N GLN A 1 10.83 9.44 13.22
CA GLN A 1 9.43 9.01 13.35
C GLN A 1 9.37 8.08 14.54
N HIS A 2 8.84 8.54 15.66
CA HIS A 2 8.71 7.75 16.88
C HIS A 2 7.25 7.81 17.30
N PHE A 3 6.72 6.69 17.78
CA PHE A 3 5.44 6.67 18.47
C PHE A 3 5.66 6.23 19.91
N PRO A 4 5.24 7.01 20.91
CA PRO A 4 4.51 8.29 20.81
C PRO A 4 5.33 9.46 20.21
N PRO A 5 4.68 10.47 19.61
CA PRO A 5 5.35 11.72 19.27
C PRO A 5 6.06 12.31 20.50
N GLY A 6 7.29 12.82 20.32
CA GLY A 6 8.09 13.39 21.40
C GLY A 6 8.86 12.39 22.27
N VAL A 7 8.53 11.09 22.22
CA VAL A 7 9.36 10.04 22.83
C VAL A 7 10.50 9.69 21.87
N LYS A 8 11.72 9.64 22.37
CA LYS A 8 12.88 9.25 21.57
C LYS A 8 13.00 7.72 21.59
N ASN A 9 13.57 7.16 20.51
CA ASN A 9 14.06 5.78 20.47
C ASN A 9 12.96 4.69 20.53
N THR A 10 11.76 5.01 20.09
CA THR A 10 10.70 4.02 19.86
C THR A 10 10.50 3.77 18.37
N ALA A 11 9.88 2.64 18.00
CA ALA A 11 9.51 2.40 16.61
C ALA A 11 8.54 3.49 16.10
N PRO A 12 8.45 3.70 14.76
CA PRO A 12 7.40 4.53 14.18
C PRO A 12 5.99 4.05 14.56
N GLY A 13 5.01 4.95 14.48
CA GLY A 13 3.61 4.61 14.69
C GLY A 13 3.08 3.62 13.64
N PRO A 14 1.99 2.90 13.94
CA PRO A 14 1.52 1.80 13.10
C PRO A 14 1.02 2.22 11.71
N LEU A 15 0.73 3.51 11.50
CA LEU A 15 0.30 4.06 10.21
C LEU A 15 1.37 4.94 9.54
N VAL A 16 2.60 4.97 10.07
CA VAL A 16 3.68 5.72 9.44
C VAL A 16 4.01 5.08 8.09
N GLY A 17 4.02 5.91 7.04
CA GLY A 17 4.22 5.45 5.66
C GLY A 17 2.93 5.00 4.95
N VAL A 18 1.75 5.04 5.57
CA VAL A 18 0.48 4.74 4.89
C VAL A 18 0.16 5.75 3.78
N GLY A 19 0.57 7.01 3.89
CA GLY A 19 0.46 7.96 2.76
C GLY A 19 1.26 7.50 1.52
N LEU A 20 2.30 6.68 1.71
CA LEU A 20 3.07 6.06 0.62
C LEU A 20 2.41 4.80 0.07
N SER A 21 1.33 4.34 0.67
CA SER A 21 0.61 3.15 0.22
C SER A 21 -0.42 3.41 -0.87
N ASN A 22 -0.54 4.67 -1.28
CA ASN A 22 -1.20 5.05 -2.51
C ASN A 22 -0.39 6.15 -3.20
N LEU A 23 0.73 5.77 -3.81
CA LEU A 23 1.52 6.73 -4.56
C LEU A 23 0.68 7.30 -5.69
N PHE A 24 0.86 8.58 -5.95
CA PHE A 24 0.18 9.33 -6.99
C PHE A 24 0.47 8.83 -8.42
N VAL A 25 1.32 7.82 -8.55
CA VAL A 25 1.73 7.12 -9.76
C VAL A 25 1.48 5.61 -9.75
N SER A 26 0.87 5.07 -8.68
CA SER A 26 0.59 3.63 -8.58
C SER A 26 -0.20 3.14 -9.80
N ASP A 27 0.11 1.93 -10.26
CA ASP A 27 -0.60 1.24 -11.35
C ASP A 27 -1.77 0.37 -10.85
N VAL A 28 -2.10 0.43 -9.56
CA VAL A 28 -3.12 -0.40 -8.90
C VAL A 28 -4.39 0.38 -8.59
N ASN A 29 -4.27 1.47 -7.83
CA ASN A 29 -5.43 2.20 -7.33
C ASN A 29 -5.85 3.30 -8.32
N HIS A 30 -6.80 2.94 -9.18
CA HIS A 30 -7.38 3.85 -10.16
C HIS A 30 -8.69 4.44 -9.62
N PHE A 31 -8.79 5.78 -9.55
CA PHE A 31 -10.05 6.43 -9.16
C PHE A 31 -11.17 6.09 -10.14
N LYS A 32 -12.38 5.86 -9.60
CA LYS A 32 -13.61 5.62 -10.35
C LYS A 32 -14.02 6.87 -11.12
N LYS A 33 -13.48 7.07 -12.32
CA LYS A 33 -14.16 7.91 -13.32
C LYS A 33 -14.97 6.98 -14.22
N ILE A 34 -16.29 7.06 -14.14
CA ILE A 34 -17.15 6.78 -15.30
C ILE A 34 -16.85 7.93 -16.25
N ASP A 35 -16.10 7.68 -17.32
CA ASP A 35 -15.37 8.69 -18.09
C ASP A 35 -16.20 9.93 -18.47
N MET A 36 -15.79 11.11 -17.98
CA MET A 36 -16.12 12.42 -18.59
C MET A 36 -14.97 12.95 -19.47
N VAL A 37 -13.92 12.17 -19.76
CA VAL A 37 -12.90 12.57 -20.75
C VAL A 37 -13.30 12.02 -22.10
N TYR A 38 -13.91 12.85 -22.95
CA TYR A 38 -14.19 12.51 -24.33
C TYR A 38 -12.86 12.47 -25.11
N CYS A 39 -12.25 11.29 -25.27
CA CYS A 39 -11.19 11.11 -26.26
C CYS A 39 -11.86 10.99 -27.64
N PRO A 40 -11.57 11.89 -28.60
CA PRO A 40 -12.20 11.83 -29.92
C PRO A 40 -11.74 10.56 -30.68
N PRO A 41 -12.62 9.91 -31.47
CA PRO A 41 -12.24 8.75 -32.28
C PRO A 41 -11.09 9.05 -33.25
N PRO A 42 -10.24 8.06 -33.61
CA PRO A 42 -10.32 6.66 -33.20
C PRO A 42 -9.80 6.46 -31.78
N TYR A 43 -10.58 5.75 -30.96
CA TYR A 43 -10.16 5.37 -29.62
C TYR A 43 -8.84 4.60 -29.71
N PRO A 44 -7.83 4.94 -28.89
CA PRO A 44 -6.64 4.10 -28.81
C PRO A 44 -7.09 2.66 -28.49
N PRO A 45 -6.52 1.62 -29.13
CA PRO A 45 -6.79 0.25 -28.70
C PRO A 45 -6.49 0.19 -27.20
N ALA A 46 -7.41 -0.38 -26.41
CA ALA A 46 -7.30 -0.43 -24.95
C ALA A 46 -5.86 -0.76 -24.57
N VAL A 47 -5.10 0.25 -24.12
CA VAL A 47 -3.81 0.03 -23.48
C VAL A 47 -4.17 -0.90 -22.33
N VAL A 48 -3.58 -2.10 -22.36
CA VAL A 48 -3.89 -3.28 -21.54
C VAL A 48 -4.72 -2.91 -20.30
N PRO A 49 -5.98 -3.38 -20.18
CA PRO A 49 -6.89 -2.90 -19.15
C PRO A 49 -6.20 -2.92 -17.79
N SER A 50 -6.17 -1.76 -17.13
CA SER A 50 -5.67 -1.65 -15.77
C SER A 50 -6.35 -2.69 -14.89
N PRO A 51 -5.61 -3.25 -13.91
CA PRO A 51 -6.02 -4.42 -13.19
C PRO A 51 -7.10 -4.06 -12.15
N GLY A 52 -8.35 -3.97 -12.61
CA GLY A 52 -9.54 -3.80 -11.78
C GLY A 52 -9.98 -2.35 -11.61
N THR A 53 -11.26 -2.10 -11.90
CA THR A 53 -11.96 -0.80 -12.00
C THR A 53 -11.69 -0.06 -13.32
N PHE A 54 -12.73 0.00 -14.17
CA PHE A 54 -12.77 0.68 -15.49
C PHE A 54 -12.70 2.22 -15.37
N GLY A 55 -11.68 2.78 -14.72
CA GLY A 55 -11.47 4.22 -14.59
C GLY A 55 -10.10 4.64 -15.08
N THR A 56 -10.05 5.76 -15.81
CA THR A 56 -8.79 6.46 -16.09
C THR A 56 -8.16 6.90 -14.76
N PRO A 57 -6.85 6.67 -14.50
CA PRO A 57 -6.20 7.21 -13.32
C PRO A 57 -6.42 8.72 -13.23
N ILE A 58 -6.78 9.21 -12.04
CA ILE A 58 -6.51 10.62 -11.75
C ILE A 58 -5.03 10.63 -11.37
N THR A 59 -4.18 10.92 -12.35
CA THR A 59 -2.76 11.14 -12.08
C THR A 59 -2.62 12.24 -11.05
N PHE A 60 -1.68 12.11 -10.10
CA PHE A 60 -1.39 13.12 -9.07
C PHE A 60 -2.35 13.17 -7.87
N THR A 61 -3.00 12.06 -7.52
CA THR A 61 -3.80 11.92 -6.28
C THR A 61 -3.28 10.77 -5.43
N SER A 62 -3.16 10.97 -4.12
CA SER A 62 -2.70 10.01 -3.13
C SER A 62 -3.63 9.98 -1.91
N LEU A 63 -3.35 9.10 -0.95
CA LEU A 63 -3.93 9.21 0.40
C LEU A 63 -3.23 10.32 1.18
N ASP A 64 -4.01 11.26 1.69
CA ASP A 64 -3.50 12.35 2.52
C ASP A 64 -3.59 12.00 4.02
N GLY A 65 -2.55 12.38 4.77
CA GLY A 65 -2.48 12.31 6.22
C GLY A 65 -2.73 13.65 6.92
N SER A 66 -3.00 14.72 6.17
CA SER A 66 -3.38 16.03 6.69
C SER A 66 -4.76 16.00 7.36
N PRO A 67 -5.00 16.82 8.41
CA PRO A 67 -6.33 17.06 8.94
C PRO A 67 -7.27 17.60 7.85
N GLY A 68 -8.59 17.36 7.98
CA GLY A 68 -9.58 17.78 6.98
C GLY A 68 -10.45 16.66 6.44
N GLY A 69 -10.19 15.40 6.80
CA GLY A 69 -11.04 14.25 6.48
C GLY A 69 -11.89 13.80 7.67
N VAL A 70 -13.22 13.77 7.53
CA VAL A 70 -14.13 13.22 8.55
C VAL A 70 -15.20 12.29 7.95
N PRO A 71 -15.57 11.18 8.60
CA PRO A 71 -16.54 10.23 8.08
C PRO A 71 -17.99 10.72 8.24
N LEU A 72 -18.90 10.32 7.38
CA LEU A 72 -20.34 10.62 7.51
C LEU A 72 -21.11 9.37 7.91
N TYR A 73 -21.90 9.47 8.97
CA TYR A 73 -22.75 8.41 9.49
C TYR A 73 -24.21 8.81 9.51
N LYS A 74 -25.10 7.85 9.27
CA LYS A 74 -26.54 8.01 9.50
C LYS A 74 -27.10 6.71 10.04
N ASN A 75 -27.85 6.79 11.14
CA ASN A 75 -28.43 5.61 11.80
C ASN A 75 -27.38 4.52 12.13
N GLY A 76 -26.16 4.94 12.50
CA GLY A 76 -25.05 4.02 12.80
C GLY A 76 -24.33 3.42 11.58
N LEU A 77 -24.75 3.75 10.36
CA LEU A 77 -24.12 3.27 9.12
C LEU A 77 -23.18 4.32 8.54
N LEU A 78 -21.97 3.90 8.14
CA LEU A 78 -21.03 4.73 7.39
C LEU A 78 -21.60 4.98 5.98
N LEU A 79 -21.91 6.24 5.67
CA LEU A 79 -22.45 6.67 4.39
C LEU A 79 -21.39 7.19 3.42
N GLY A 80 -20.26 7.68 3.94
CA GLY A 80 -19.22 8.32 3.15
C GLY A 80 -18.26 9.13 4.02
N GLY A 81 -17.70 10.19 3.47
CA GLY A 81 -16.83 11.12 4.17
C GLY A 81 -16.81 12.49 3.51
N ILE A 82 -16.37 13.50 4.26
CA ILE A 82 -16.05 14.84 3.77
C ILE A 82 -14.55 15.00 3.86
N GLY A 83 -13.94 15.51 2.79
CA GLY A 83 -12.55 15.94 2.75
C GLY A 83 -12.50 17.42 2.41
N VAL A 84 -11.76 18.19 3.19
CA VAL A 84 -11.47 19.61 2.94
C VAL A 84 -9.96 19.78 2.80
N THR A 85 -9.56 20.60 1.85
CA THR A 85 -8.19 21.06 1.67
C THR A 85 -8.23 22.48 1.14
N GLY A 86 -7.46 23.40 1.70
CA GLY A 86 -7.43 24.77 1.17
C GLY A 86 -6.74 25.83 2.00
N ASP A 87 -6.39 25.55 3.25
CA ASP A 87 -5.74 26.53 4.12
C ASP A 87 -4.22 26.70 3.86
N GLY A 88 -3.67 25.85 3.00
CA GLY A 88 -2.26 25.84 2.66
C GLY A 88 -1.39 25.07 3.66
N THR A 89 -1.98 24.25 4.53
CA THR A 89 -1.27 23.32 5.41
C THR A 89 -1.64 21.86 5.11
N PRO A 90 -0.64 20.95 5.04
CA PRO A 90 0.79 21.23 4.98
C PRO A 90 1.13 22.05 3.70
N GLN A 91 2.15 22.92 3.81
CA GLN A 91 2.52 23.83 2.73
C GLN A 91 2.72 23.08 1.42
N PRO A 92 2.14 23.56 0.29
CA PRO A 92 2.37 22.96 -1.02
C PRO A 92 3.88 22.93 -1.27
N PRO A 93 4.47 21.76 -1.53
CA PRO A 93 5.90 21.62 -1.78
C PRO A 93 6.31 22.33 -3.08
N PRO A 94 7.62 22.52 -3.31
CA PRO A 94 8.10 22.99 -4.60
C PRO A 94 7.62 22.03 -5.72
N PRO A 95 7.27 22.57 -6.91
CA PRO A 95 6.87 21.76 -8.06
C PRO A 95 7.90 20.66 -8.34
N VAL A 96 7.43 19.41 -8.45
CA VAL A 96 8.30 18.30 -8.87
C VAL A 96 8.29 18.25 -10.39
N MET A 97 9.45 18.48 -11.03
CA MET A 97 9.57 18.19 -12.46
C MET A 97 9.60 16.68 -12.65
N LEU A 98 8.54 16.14 -13.25
CA LEU A 98 8.49 14.74 -13.62
C LEU A 98 9.37 14.53 -14.86
N THR A 99 10.55 13.97 -14.66
CA THR A 99 11.40 13.53 -15.78
C THR A 99 10.95 12.14 -16.24
N PRO A 100 10.69 11.93 -17.55
CA PRO A 100 10.34 10.63 -18.11
C PRO A 100 11.34 9.50 -17.74
N PRO A 101 10.93 8.22 -17.79
CA PRO A 101 9.67 7.71 -18.34
C PRO A 101 8.54 7.70 -17.29
N LEU A 102 7.52 8.52 -17.53
CA LEU A 102 6.21 8.34 -16.90
C LEU A 102 5.55 7.14 -17.58
N PHE A 103 4.75 6.37 -16.82
CA PHE A 103 3.95 5.25 -17.33
C PHE A 103 3.29 5.59 -18.68
N PRO A 104 3.09 4.62 -19.59
CA PRO A 104 2.41 4.88 -20.86
C PRO A 104 0.97 5.30 -20.59
N LEU A 105 0.75 6.61 -20.46
CA LEU A 105 -0.58 7.17 -20.40
C LEU A 105 -1.22 7.06 -21.78
N PRO A 106 -2.56 6.86 -21.86
CA PRO A 106 -3.27 7.02 -23.10
C PRO A 106 -2.89 8.35 -23.76
N PRO A 107 -2.68 8.39 -25.09
CA PRO A 107 -2.19 9.59 -25.80
C PRO A 107 -3.13 10.82 -25.68
N CYS A 108 -4.35 10.65 -25.17
CA CYS A 108 -5.26 11.76 -24.87
C CYS A 108 -5.06 12.41 -23.48
N ILE A 109 -4.16 11.90 -22.63
CA ILE A 109 -3.79 12.54 -21.37
C ILE A 109 -2.55 13.42 -21.58
N VAL A 110 -2.78 14.74 -21.66
CA VAL A 110 -1.68 15.73 -21.75
C VAL A 110 -1.14 15.95 -20.34
N ILE A 111 0.10 15.51 -20.09
CA ILE A 111 0.83 15.87 -18.87
C ILE A 111 1.45 17.25 -19.11
N PRO A 112 1.17 18.27 -18.28
CA PRO A 112 1.90 19.53 -18.38
C PRO A 112 3.40 19.27 -18.13
N PRO A 113 4.32 19.95 -18.84
CA PRO A 113 5.77 19.78 -18.71
C PRO A 113 6.30 19.94 -17.27
N ALA A 114 5.54 20.65 -16.43
CA ALA A 114 5.66 20.67 -14.99
C ALA A 114 4.28 20.35 -14.40
N ALA A 115 4.15 19.21 -13.74
CA ALA A 115 3.02 18.93 -12.87
C ALA A 115 3.42 19.33 -11.46
N VAL A 116 2.62 20.16 -10.79
CA VAL A 116 2.76 20.35 -9.35
C VAL A 116 2.19 19.10 -8.69
N ALA A 117 3.00 18.05 -8.58
CA ALA A 117 2.70 16.98 -7.65
C ALA A 117 2.78 17.58 -6.25
N ARG A 118 1.69 17.49 -5.49
CA ARG A 118 1.78 17.66 -4.05
C ARG A 118 2.71 16.53 -3.59
N ASN A 119 3.96 16.84 -3.26
CA ASN A 119 4.76 15.98 -2.42
C ASN A 119 4.12 16.05 -1.03
N GLU A 120 2.97 15.37 -0.86
CA GLU A 120 2.42 15.17 0.47
C GLU A 120 3.54 14.49 1.23
N ASN A 121 4.21 15.22 2.12
CA ASN A 121 5.19 14.62 2.99
C ASN A 121 4.35 14.01 4.12
N PRO A 122 4.05 12.70 4.12
CA PRO A 122 3.21 12.07 5.13
C PRO A 122 3.90 12.10 6.52
N PHE A 123 5.06 12.72 6.62
CA PHE A 123 5.88 12.82 7.82
C PHE A 123 5.87 14.22 8.45
N VAL A 124 5.12 15.19 7.90
CA VAL A 124 4.87 16.47 8.58
C VAL A 124 3.80 16.23 9.65
N TYR A 125 4.22 16.23 10.91
CA TYR A 125 3.29 16.21 12.03
C TYR A 125 2.59 17.56 12.14
N ILE A 126 1.27 17.57 11.93
CA ILE A 126 0.41 18.74 12.17
C ILE A 126 -0.10 18.63 13.59
N ASN A 127 0.23 19.62 14.41
CA ASN A 127 -0.10 19.62 15.83
C ASN A 127 -1.29 20.52 16.12
N GLY A 128 -2.33 19.97 16.74
CA GLY A 128 -3.50 20.74 17.18
C GLY A 128 -4.58 20.86 16.10
N SER A 129 -5.48 21.83 16.30
CA SER A 129 -6.60 22.14 15.41
C SER A 129 -6.14 22.75 14.10
N ASP A 130 -6.88 22.48 13.03
CA ASP A 130 -6.58 22.88 11.66
C ASP A 130 -7.86 23.44 11.00
N ILE A 131 -7.71 24.38 10.05
CA ILE A 131 -8.88 25.06 9.46
C ILE A 131 -9.62 24.11 8.52
N ASP A 132 -8.90 23.27 7.78
CA ASP A 132 -9.53 22.26 6.93
C ASP A 132 -10.30 21.24 7.80
N GLU A 133 -9.79 20.89 9.00
CA GLU A 133 -10.52 20.08 10.00
C GLU A 133 -11.79 20.79 10.50
N ASP A 134 -11.74 22.09 10.81
CA ASP A 134 -12.90 22.88 11.24
C ASP A 134 -14.02 22.89 10.20
N VAL A 135 -13.67 23.11 8.92
CA VAL A 135 -14.64 23.12 7.82
C VAL A 135 -15.23 21.73 7.60
N ALA A 136 -14.41 20.68 7.69
CA ALA A 136 -14.87 19.31 7.58
C ALA A 136 -15.87 18.96 8.69
N LEU A 137 -15.57 19.35 9.94
CA LEU A 137 -16.45 19.17 11.10
C LEU A 137 -17.77 19.95 10.95
N ALA A 138 -17.72 21.17 10.42
CA ALA A 138 -18.94 21.93 10.12
C ALA A 138 -19.84 21.19 9.11
N GLY A 139 -19.25 20.59 8.08
CA GLY A 139 -19.96 19.77 7.09
C GLY A 139 -20.50 18.44 7.64
N GLN A 140 -19.88 17.89 8.69
CA GLN A 140 -20.31 16.65 9.33
C GLN A 140 -21.59 16.80 10.17
N LYS A 141 -22.05 18.02 10.44
CA LYS A 141 -23.21 18.25 11.32
C LYS A 141 -24.45 17.46 10.86
N GLY A 142 -25.04 16.70 11.79
CA GLY A 142 -26.19 15.82 11.52
C GLY A 142 -25.81 14.44 10.98
N TYR A 143 -24.53 14.23 10.69
CA TYR A 143 -23.94 12.99 10.18
C TYR A 143 -22.72 12.54 10.99
N ALA A 144 -22.58 13.02 12.23
CA ALA A 144 -21.47 12.63 13.09
C ALA A 144 -21.54 11.14 13.46
N PRO A 145 -20.39 10.45 13.60
CA PRO A 145 -20.36 9.10 14.16
C PRO A 145 -20.89 9.10 15.61
N SER A 146 -21.31 7.92 16.09
CA SER A 146 -21.53 7.74 17.53
C SER A 146 -20.21 7.99 18.27
N SER A 147 -20.27 8.67 19.41
CA SER A 147 -19.09 8.88 20.28
C SER A 147 -18.47 7.57 20.77
N SER A 148 -19.17 6.44 20.67
CA SER A 148 -18.65 5.10 21.02
C SER A 148 -17.70 4.50 19.97
N ILE A 149 -17.71 5.02 18.74
CA ILE A 149 -16.91 4.49 17.62
C ILE A 149 -15.85 5.48 17.14
N THR A 150 -15.69 6.62 17.81
CA THR A 150 -14.64 7.59 17.49
C THR A 150 -13.27 7.08 17.94
N ALA A 151 -12.21 7.55 17.27
CA ALA A 151 -10.83 7.19 17.59
C ALA A 151 -10.45 7.56 19.03
N ASP A 152 -11.17 8.48 19.68
CA ASP A 152 -10.98 8.84 21.09
C ASP A 152 -11.09 7.63 22.02
N ASN A 153 -11.75 6.54 21.60
CA ASN A 153 -11.88 5.33 22.40
C ASN A 153 -10.75 4.32 22.15
N VAL A 154 -9.80 4.64 21.26
CA VAL A 154 -8.68 3.79 20.89
C VAL A 154 -7.41 4.27 21.57
N PHE A 155 -6.69 3.33 22.19
CA PHE A 155 -5.40 3.59 22.82
C PHE A 155 -4.31 2.75 22.20
N ILE A 156 -3.19 3.37 21.82
CA ILE A 156 -1.99 2.68 21.35
C ILE A 156 -0.87 2.99 22.33
N GLY A 157 -0.28 1.96 22.93
CA GLY A 157 0.77 2.15 23.94
C GLY A 157 0.33 2.99 25.15
N GLY A 158 -0.96 2.96 25.50
CA GLY A 158 -1.55 3.79 26.55
C GLY A 158 -1.91 5.22 26.13
N ILE A 159 -1.72 5.58 24.85
CA ILE A 159 -2.02 6.91 24.33
C ILE A 159 -3.29 6.89 23.51
N ARG A 160 -4.22 7.78 23.88
CA ARG A 160 -5.47 8.00 23.18
C ARG A 160 -5.21 8.55 21.77
N LEU A 161 -5.85 7.98 20.77
CA LEU A 161 -5.86 8.57 19.43
C LEU A 161 -6.92 9.67 19.37
N PRO A 162 -6.60 10.89 18.91
CA PRO A 162 -7.61 11.92 18.73
C PRO A 162 -8.50 11.56 17.54
N TYR A 163 -9.82 11.75 17.67
CA TYR A 163 -10.71 11.75 16.51
C TYR A 163 -10.61 13.04 15.71
N VAL A 164 -10.63 14.18 16.40
CA VAL A 164 -10.36 15.53 15.89
C VAL A 164 -9.67 16.34 16.98
N SER A 165 -8.89 17.35 16.62
CA SER A 165 -8.34 18.32 17.59
C SER A 165 -9.19 19.58 17.69
N SER A 166 -9.99 19.87 16.67
CA SER A 166 -10.90 21.00 16.59
C SER A 166 -12.16 20.84 17.44
N SER A 167 -12.71 21.97 17.87
CA SER A 167 -13.96 22.05 18.66
C SER A 167 -15.11 22.70 17.91
N THR A 168 -14.95 22.89 16.59
CA THR A 168 -15.93 23.60 15.75
C THR A 168 -17.30 22.94 15.85
N SER A 169 -18.25 23.73 16.34
CA SER A 169 -19.67 23.39 16.35
C SER A 169 -20.42 24.55 15.72
N VAL A 170 -21.06 24.31 14.57
CA VAL A 170 -21.96 25.33 13.98
C VAL A 170 -23.30 25.26 14.72
N SER A 171 -23.81 26.39 15.19
CA SER A 171 -25.03 26.45 16.01
C SER A 171 -26.30 26.13 15.21
N SER A 172 -26.33 26.47 13.92
CA SER A 172 -27.43 26.19 13.00
C SER A 172 -26.90 25.65 11.66
N THR A 173 -27.65 24.74 11.05
CA THR A 173 -27.42 24.37 9.66
C THR A 173 -28.21 25.36 8.82
N ILE A 174 -27.52 26.24 8.10
CA ILE A 174 -28.19 27.06 7.08
C ILE A 174 -28.36 26.15 5.87
N THR A 175 -29.60 25.77 5.57
CA THR A 175 -29.89 25.13 4.28
C THR A 175 -29.77 26.22 3.23
N LEU A 176 -28.65 26.24 2.51
CA LEU A 176 -28.53 27.06 1.32
C LEU A 176 -29.56 26.54 0.31
N GLN A 177 -30.61 27.32 0.06
CA GLN A 177 -31.49 27.09 -1.07
C GLN A 177 -30.78 27.62 -2.31
N GLY A 178 -30.30 26.70 -3.14
CA GLY A 178 -29.68 26.99 -4.41
C GLY A 178 -29.90 25.82 -5.37
N ASN A 179 -29.97 26.12 -6.65
CA ASN A 179 -29.90 25.08 -7.67
C ASN A 179 -28.46 24.54 -7.69
N TYR A 180 -28.30 23.24 -7.86
CA TYR A 180 -27.01 22.69 -8.23
C TYR A 180 -26.56 23.32 -9.56
N ASP A 181 -25.26 23.51 -9.73
CA ASP A 181 -24.72 23.85 -11.04
C ASP A 181 -25.15 22.74 -12.02
N PRO A 182 -25.87 23.04 -13.12
CA PRO A 182 -26.28 22.04 -14.10
C PRO A 182 -25.12 21.20 -14.65
N MET A 183 -23.88 21.69 -14.57
CA MET A 183 -22.66 20.96 -14.93
C MET A 183 -22.25 19.91 -13.89
N PHE A 184 -22.72 20.03 -12.64
CA PHE A 184 -22.42 19.13 -11.51
C PHE A 184 -23.70 18.74 -10.76
N PRO A 185 -24.66 18.05 -11.42
CA PRO A 185 -25.88 17.62 -10.76
C PRO A 185 -25.58 16.63 -9.63
N PRO A 186 -26.37 16.60 -8.54
CA PRO A 186 -26.30 15.54 -7.55
C PRO A 186 -26.48 14.20 -8.25
N GLN A 187 -25.49 13.32 -8.10
CA GLN A 187 -25.54 11.96 -8.62
C GLN A 187 -25.71 10.98 -7.46
N ALA A 188 -26.57 9.98 -7.65
CA ALA A 188 -26.58 8.83 -6.76
C ALA A 188 -25.21 8.15 -6.81
N SER A 189 -24.81 7.48 -5.73
CA SER A 189 -23.61 6.64 -5.77
C SER A 189 -23.72 5.67 -6.95
N PRO A 190 -22.68 5.56 -7.80
CA PRO A 190 -22.71 4.60 -8.89
C PRO A 190 -22.90 3.20 -8.32
N GLY A 191 -23.58 2.33 -9.07
CA GLY A 191 -23.71 0.92 -8.73
C GLY A 191 -22.34 0.24 -8.54
N PRO A 192 -22.31 -1.00 -8.03
CA PRO A 192 -21.06 -1.74 -7.85
C PRO A 192 -20.25 -1.72 -9.16
N PRO A 193 -18.95 -1.36 -9.12
CA PRO A 193 -18.12 -1.26 -10.31
C PRO A 193 -18.19 -2.54 -11.17
N PRO A 194 -18.25 -2.41 -12.50
CA PRO A 194 -18.04 -3.55 -13.38
C PRO A 194 -16.67 -4.17 -13.08
N GLY A 195 -16.61 -5.50 -12.96
CA GLY A 195 -15.36 -6.24 -12.67
C GLY A 195 -15.15 -6.64 -11.21
N ILE A 196 -16.02 -6.25 -10.27
CA ILE A 196 -16.07 -6.91 -8.96
C ILE A 196 -16.76 -8.26 -9.14
N VAL A 197 -15.99 -9.34 -9.07
CA VAL A 197 -16.52 -10.69 -9.20
C VAL A 197 -16.58 -11.33 -7.81
N PRO A 198 -17.77 -11.70 -7.30
CA PRO A 198 -17.86 -12.47 -6.08
C PRO A 198 -17.07 -13.78 -6.21
N GLY A 199 -16.29 -14.11 -5.20
CA GLY A 199 -15.47 -15.32 -5.15
C GLY A 199 -15.49 -15.94 -3.76
N THR A 200 -15.09 -17.20 -3.67
CA THR A 200 -14.89 -17.88 -2.39
C THR A 200 -13.56 -18.63 -2.45
N PHE A 201 -12.65 -18.26 -1.54
CA PHE A 201 -11.35 -18.89 -1.39
C PHE A 201 -11.18 -19.32 0.06
N GLY A 202 -10.69 -20.53 0.30
CA GLY A 202 -10.50 -21.06 1.65
C GLY A 202 -11.76 -21.12 2.52
N GLY A 203 -12.94 -21.13 1.87
CA GLY A 203 -14.23 -21.03 2.55
C GLY A 203 -14.57 -19.63 3.07
N VAL A 204 -13.85 -18.59 2.65
CA VAL A 204 -14.12 -17.18 2.94
C VAL A 204 -14.75 -16.54 1.70
N PRO A 205 -15.98 -16.00 1.80
CA PRO A 205 -16.57 -15.23 0.71
C PRO A 205 -15.88 -13.87 0.58
N GLY A 206 -15.79 -13.35 -0.64
CA GLY A 206 -15.16 -12.07 -0.91
C GLY A 206 -15.28 -11.65 -2.36
N GLU A 207 -14.39 -10.76 -2.76
CA GLU A 207 -14.38 -10.14 -4.08
C GLU A 207 -13.05 -10.40 -4.78
N ILE A 208 -13.08 -10.88 -6.02
CA ILE A 208 -11.94 -10.84 -6.91
C ILE A 208 -11.84 -9.39 -7.40
N ARG A 209 -10.77 -8.72 -6.96
CA ARG A 209 -10.46 -7.31 -7.27
C ARG A 209 -9.54 -7.19 -8.47
N GLN A 210 -8.75 -8.23 -8.71
CA GLN A 210 -7.93 -8.40 -9.90
C GLN A 210 -8.11 -9.83 -10.44
N PRO A 211 -8.40 -10.01 -11.75
CA PRO A 211 -8.57 -11.35 -12.33
C PRO A 211 -7.40 -12.27 -12.04
N ILE A 212 -7.74 -13.54 -11.78
CA ILE A 212 -6.74 -14.58 -11.56
C ILE A 212 -6.30 -15.12 -12.91
N ILE A 213 -5.04 -14.87 -13.26
CA ILE A 213 -4.45 -15.22 -14.55
C ILE A 213 -3.15 -16.00 -14.36
N SER A 214 -2.74 -16.73 -15.39
CA SER A 214 -1.37 -17.23 -15.48
C SER A 214 -0.43 -16.06 -15.73
N ASP A 215 0.84 -16.21 -15.34
CA ASP A 215 1.90 -15.28 -15.73
C ASP A 215 1.87 -15.08 -17.26
N PRO A 216 1.71 -13.83 -17.74
CA PRO A 216 1.63 -13.56 -19.18
C PRO A 216 2.97 -13.76 -19.90
N LEU A 217 4.09 -13.86 -19.17
CA LEU A 217 5.40 -14.12 -19.76
C LEU A 217 5.54 -15.59 -20.17
N LEU A 218 5.98 -15.83 -21.40
CA LEU A 218 6.08 -17.18 -21.97
C LEU A 218 7.39 -17.89 -21.61
N ALA A 219 8.51 -17.17 -21.57
CA ALA A 219 9.82 -17.77 -21.33
C ALA A 219 9.95 -18.23 -19.87
N PRO A 220 10.47 -19.43 -19.57
CA PRO A 220 10.66 -19.91 -18.20
C PRO A 220 11.59 -18.98 -17.40
N ILE A 221 11.50 -19.05 -16.06
CA ILE A 221 12.38 -18.31 -15.15
C ILE A 221 13.44 -19.26 -14.60
N ASN A 222 14.69 -19.07 -14.99
CA ASN A 222 15.83 -19.91 -14.59
C ASN A 222 15.54 -21.42 -14.68
N GLY A 223 14.94 -21.83 -15.81
CA GLY A 223 14.56 -23.22 -16.09
C GLY A 223 13.29 -23.71 -15.41
N GLN A 224 12.64 -22.90 -14.56
CA GLN A 224 11.36 -23.23 -13.95
C GLN A 224 10.18 -22.69 -14.78
N PRO A 225 9.03 -23.40 -14.82
CA PRO A 225 7.81 -22.85 -15.40
C PRO A 225 7.39 -21.58 -14.67
N ARG A 226 6.51 -20.79 -15.28
CA ARG A 226 5.89 -19.64 -14.62
C ARG A 226 4.73 -20.05 -13.70
N LEU A 227 4.16 -19.10 -12.97
CA LEU A 227 2.96 -19.34 -12.16
C LEU A 227 1.73 -19.47 -13.08
N THR A 228 0.93 -20.51 -12.86
CA THR A 228 -0.36 -20.69 -13.55
C THR A 228 -1.51 -20.06 -12.78
N ALA A 229 -2.62 -19.75 -13.45
CA ALA A 229 -3.84 -19.27 -12.78
C ALA A 229 -4.33 -20.22 -11.67
N ALA A 230 -4.14 -21.53 -11.83
CA ALA A 230 -4.50 -22.53 -10.82
C ALA A 230 -3.61 -22.42 -9.58
N GLU A 231 -2.31 -22.19 -9.76
CA GLU A 231 -1.37 -21.98 -8.65
C GLU A 231 -1.61 -20.64 -7.95
N VAL A 232 -1.90 -19.57 -8.70
CA VAL A 232 -2.32 -18.28 -8.13
C VAL A 232 -3.60 -18.46 -7.29
N SER A 233 -4.57 -19.22 -7.80
CA SER A 233 -5.78 -19.58 -7.05
C SER A 233 -5.46 -20.36 -5.78
N SER A 234 -4.51 -21.31 -5.82
CA SER A 234 -4.07 -22.09 -4.65
C SER A 234 -3.42 -21.21 -3.58
N ILE A 235 -2.51 -20.32 -3.99
CA ILE A 235 -1.84 -19.36 -3.10
C ILE A 235 -2.88 -18.49 -2.37
N ILE A 236 -3.83 -17.93 -3.12
CA ILE A 236 -4.93 -17.13 -2.55
C ILE A 236 -5.81 -18.00 -1.64
N ASN A 237 -6.09 -19.24 -2.02
CA ASN A 237 -6.89 -20.18 -1.22
C ASN A 237 -6.27 -20.45 0.15
N TYR A 238 -4.98 -20.78 0.23
CA TYR A 238 -4.31 -21.03 1.51
C TYR A 238 -4.23 -19.79 2.40
N ALA A 239 -3.96 -18.61 1.80
CA ALA A 239 -4.02 -17.35 2.52
C ALA A 239 -5.45 -17.08 3.06
N ALA A 240 -6.49 -17.27 2.26
CA ALA A 240 -7.87 -17.07 2.70
C ALA A 240 -8.30 -18.08 3.77
N GLN A 241 -7.83 -19.33 3.73
CA GLN A 241 -8.02 -20.29 4.84
C GLN A 241 -7.44 -19.77 6.15
N ARG A 242 -6.28 -19.09 6.09
CA ARG A 242 -5.71 -18.45 7.28
C ARG A 242 -6.55 -17.28 7.75
N VAL A 243 -7.00 -16.42 6.83
CA VAL A 243 -7.93 -15.31 7.16
C VAL A 243 -9.13 -15.85 7.94
N LYS A 244 -9.69 -16.99 7.52
CA LYS A 244 -10.85 -17.61 8.16
C LYS A 244 -10.73 -17.76 9.67
N ILE A 245 -9.54 -18.11 10.14
CA ILE A 245 -9.25 -18.46 11.53
C ILE A 245 -8.36 -17.44 12.25
N THR A 246 -8.09 -16.30 11.62
CA THR A 246 -7.24 -15.27 12.21
C THR A 246 -8.10 -14.12 12.71
N ARG A 247 -7.91 -13.77 13.98
CA ARG A 247 -8.59 -12.65 14.62
C ARG A 247 -8.03 -11.32 14.15
N ALA A 248 -8.93 -10.41 13.79
CA ALA A 248 -8.65 -9.02 13.43
C ALA A 248 -7.91 -8.29 14.54
N ALA A 249 -6.98 -7.40 14.19
CA ALA A 249 -6.31 -6.56 15.18
C ALA A 249 -7.10 -5.28 15.48
N ILE A 250 -7.75 -4.73 14.45
CA ILE A 250 -8.34 -3.38 14.49
C ILE A 250 -9.87 -3.40 14.43
N ARG A 251 -10.49 -4.58 14.55
CA ARG A 251 -11.95 -4.73 14.46
C ARG A 251 -12.56 -5.10 15.81
N LEU A 252 -13.74 -4.55 16.03
CA LEU A 252 -14.59 -4.83 17.18
C LEU A 252 -15.89 -5.53 16.73
N PRO A 253 -16.47 -6.40 17.58
CA PRO A 253 -15.97 -6.83 18.89
C PRO A 253 -14.69 -7.70 18.78
N ILE A 254 -13.97 -7.90 19.89
CA ILE A 254 -12.85 -8.85 19.96
C ILE A 254 -13.34 -10.24 19.53
N GLY A 255 -12.48 -11.02 18.88
CA GLY A 255 -12.87 -12.27 18.22
C GLY A 255 -13.37 -12.11 16.77
N THR A 256 -13.56 -10.87 16.29
CA THR A 256 -13.92 -10.63 14.88
C THR A 256 -12.80 -11.14 13.96
N GLN A 257 -13.19 -11.85 12.89
CA GLN A 257 -12.28 -12.33 11.85
C GLN A 257 -11.59 -11.16 11.14
N MET A 258 -10.28 -11.28 10.88
CA MET A 258 -9.54 -10.31 10.09
C MET A 258 -10.10 -10.17 8.68
N GLN A 259 -9.92 -9.01 8.07
CA GLN A 259 -10.25 -8.80 6.66
C GLN A 259 -9.04 -8.24 5.92
N ALA A 260 -8.74 -8.79 4.76
CA ALA A 260 -7.56 -8.43 4.00
C ALA A 260 -7.76 -8.48 2.49
N PHE A 261 -6.90 -7.75 1.79
CA PHE A 261 -6.52 -8.00 0.41
C PHE A 261 -5.37 -8.99 0.39
N ILE A 262 -5.48 -9.99 -0.50
CA ILE A 262 -4.48 -11.02 -0.76
C ILE A 262 -4.10 -10.89 -2.22
N THR A 263 -2.85 -10.56 -2.51
CA THR A 263 -2.34 -10.29 -3.85
C THR A 263 -1.18 -11.21 -4.19
N VAL A 264 -1.15 -11.70 -5.43
CA VAL A 264 -0.01 -12.45 -6.00
C VAL A 264 0.56 -11.70 -7.20
N VAL A 265 1.89 -11.59 -7.27
CA VAL A 265 2.62 -10.99 -8.41
C VAL A 265 3.61 -11.99 -9.01
N ASN A 266 3.89 -11.88 -10.31
CA ASN A 266 4.93 -12.68 -10.96
C ASN A 266 6.35 -12.15 -10.66
N ASN A 267 7.37 -12.95 -10.99
CA ASN A 267 8.74 -12.45 -11.11
C ASN A 267 9.10 -12.27 -12.59
N PRO A 268 9.27 -11.05 -13.13
CA PRO A 268 9.62 -10.87 -14.54
C PRO A 268 11.04 -11.35 -14.90
N ASN A 269 11.89 -11.65 -13.91
CA ASN A 269 13.30 -12.02 -14.07
C ASN A 269 14.16 -10.94 -14.75
N ALA A 270 13.81 -9.67 -14.57
CA ALA A 270 14.57 -8.54 -15.10
C ALA A 270 14.48 -7.35 -14.14
N ASP A 271 15.59 -6.64 -13.99
CA ASP A 271 15.60 -5.33 -13.33
C ASP A 271 14.96 -4.33 -14.29
N ASN A 272 14.13 -3.42 -13.78
CA ASN A 272 13.35 -2.47 -14.60
C ASN A 272 12.20 -3.08 -15.44
N ALA A 273 11.67 -4.24 -15.01
CA ALA A 273 10.43 -4.78 -15.54
C ALA A 273 9.37 -4.84 -14.43
N THR A 274 8.16 -4.37 -14.72
CA THR A 274 7.07 -4.32 -13.75
C THR A 274 6.57 -5.73 -13.40
N PRO A 275 6.60 -6.15 -12.12
CA PRO A 275 5.93 -7.36 -11.69
C PRO A 275 4.41 -7.23 -11.94
N THR A 276 3.86 -8.13 -12.75
CA THR A 276 2.43 -8.16 -13.08
C THR A 276 1.64 -8.73 -11.91
N VAL A 277 0.52 -8.08 -11.56
CA VAL A 277 -0.45 -8.62 -10.60
C VAL A 277 -1.23 -9.76 -11.25
N LEU A 278 -1.02 -10.98 -10.75
CA LEU A 278 -1.63 -12.20 -11.28
C LEU A 278 -3.00 -12.50 -10.68
N GLY A 279 -3.36 -11.85 -9.58
CA GLY A 279 -4.66 -11.99 -8.94
C GLY A 279 -4.71 -11.27 -7.59
N THR A 280 -5.87 -10.71 -7.27
CA THR A 280 -6.14 -10.09 -5.97
C THR A 280 -7.52 -10.46 -5.49
N PHE A 281 -7.60 -10.95 -4.25
CA PHE A 281 -8.85 -11.27 -3.56
C PHE A 281 -9.00 -10.42 -2.31
N ARG A 282 -10.17 -9.80 -2.13
CA ARG A 282 -10.56 -9.02 -0.95
C ARG A 282 -11.56 -9.81 -0.13
N THR A 283 -11.27 -10.01 1.16
CA THR A 283 -12.24 -10.59 2.09
C THR A 283 -13.06 -9.48 2.74
N GLY A 284 -14.38 -9.69 2.86
CA GLY A 284 -15.31 -8.80 3.55
C GLY A 284 -15.06 -7.30 3.30
N GLU A 285 -15.12 -6.51 4.36
CA GLU A 285 -14.85 -5.06 4.33
C GLU A 285 -13.40 -4.73 4.72
N ALA A 286 -12.42 -5.37 4.06
CA ALA A 286 -11.02 -4.96 4.17
C ALA A 286 -10.86 -3.49 3.77
N THR A 287 -9.94 -2.79 4.43
CA THR A 287 -9.68 -1.37 4.19
C THR A 287 -9.23 -1.15 2.74
N LEU A 288 -9.87 -0.23 2.01
CA LEU A 288 -9.66 -0.12 0.55
C LEU A 288 -8.22 0.26 0.16
N PHE A 289 -7.54 1.06 0.98
CA PHE A 289 -6.13 1.38 0.78
C PHE A 289 -5.24 0.13 0.77
N SER A 290 -5.68 -0.95 1.42
CA SER A 290 -4.91 -2.19 1.52
C SER A 290 -4.75 -2.94 0.22
N TRP A 291 -5.48 -2.59 -0.84
CA TRP A 291 -5.24 -3.20 -2.15
C TRP A 291 -3.84 -2.88 -2.66
N ASP A 292 -3.54 -1.59 -2.78
CA ASP A 292 -2.26 -1.08 -3.27
C ASP A 292 -1.14 -1.48 -2.32
N VAL A 293 -1.37 -1.38 -1.00
CA VAL A 293 -0.46 -1.94 0.01
C VAL A 293 -0.14 -3.43 -0.24
N ALA A 294 -1.13 -4.27 -0.50
CA ALA A 294 -0.91 -5.70 -0.69
C ALA A 294 -0.06 -5.96 -1.94
N VAL A 295 -0.26 -5.19 -3.01
CA VAL A 295 0.59 -5.23 -4.21
C VAL A 295 2.01 -4.74 -3.88
N GLN A 296 2.14 -3.59 -3.23
CA GLN A 296 3.40 -2.97 -2.82
C GLN A 296 4.21 -3.92 -1.93
N LYS A 297 3.58 -4.64 -0.99
CA LYS A 297 4.22 -5.68 -0.16
C LYS A 297 4.78 -6.82 -1.00
N ALA A 298 4.00 -7.32 -1.97
CA ALA A 298 4.43 -8.41 -2.86
C ALA A 298 5.61 -7.98 -3.75
N ARG A 299 5.55 -6.77 -4.31
CA ARG A 299 6.63 -6.21 -5.15
C ARG A 299 7.89 -5.91 -4.34
N THR A 300 7.74 -5.39 -3.12
CA THR A 300 8.87 -5.14 -2.21
C THR A 300 9.64 -6.43 -1.91
N THR A 301 8.97 -7.48 -1.43
CA THR A 301 9.66 -8.74 -1.09
C THR A 301 10.31 -9.39 -2.30
N LEU A 302 9.67 -9.30 -3.48
CA LEU A 302 10.23 -9.77 -4.74
C LEU A 302 11.50 -9.01 -5.10
N PHE A 303 11.51 -7.69 -4.94
CA PHE A 303 12.67 -6.85 -5.22
C PHE A 303 13.85 -7.23 -4.33
N TYR A 304 13.69 -7.23 -3.01
CA TYR A 304 14.78 -7.50 -2.06
C TYR A 304 15.25 -8.95 -2.01
N SER A 305 14.51 -9.89 -2.60
CA SER A 305 14.89 -11.31 -2.66
C SER A 305 15.59 -11.72 -3.96
N ARG A 306 15.75 -10.79 -4.92
CA ARG A 306 16.30 -11.08 -6.26
C ARG A 306 17.80 -10.84 -6.39
N HIS A 307 18.39 -10.13 -5.43
CA HIS A 307 19.78 -9.72 -5.43
C HIS A 307 20.37 -9.85 -4.02
N ASP A 308 21.68 -10.08 -3.95
CA ASP A 308 22.46 -10.02 -2.72
C ASP A 308 22.73 -8.58 -2.26
N PHE A 309 21.70 -7.91 -1.74
CA PHE A 309 21.81 -6.54 -1.23
C PHE A 309 22.67 -6.41 0.04
N LEU A 310 22.95 -7.51 0.74
CA LEU A 310 23.66 -7.50 2.02
C LEU A 310 25.08 -8.09 1.95
N GLY A 311 25.50 -8.58 0.78
CA GLY A 311 26.84 -9.11 0.56
C GLY A 311 27.08 -10.47 1.21
N PHE A 312 26.06 -11.31 1.32
CA PHE A 312 26.17 -12.68 1.86
C PHE A 312 26.75 -13.69 0.86
N GLY A 313 26.92 -13.32 -0.41
CA GLY A 313 27.37 -14.18 -1.50
C GLY A 313 26.25 -15.00 -2.14
N LEU A 314 24.98 -14.69 -1.83
CA LEU A 314 23.79 -15.33 -2.39
C LEU A 314 22.54 -14.45 -2.23
N ASP A 315 21.55 -14.67 -3.09
CA ASP A 315 20.24 -14.03 -2.95
C ASP A 315 19.47 -14.69 -1.79
N ILE A 316 19.12 -13.90 -0.78
CA ILE A 316 18.36 -14.37 0.38
C ILE A 316 16.88 -14.02 0.27
N ALA A 317 16.02 -14.94 0.69
CA ALA A 317 14.59 -14.74 0.74
C ALA A 317 14.23 -13.79 1.89
N MET A 318 13.89 -12.54 1.56
CA MET A 318 13.49 -11.51 2.53
C MET A 318 11.99 -11.25 2.47
N SER A 319 11.28 -11.39 3.59
CA SER A 319 9.93 -10.83 3.72
C SER A 319 9.96 -9.32 3.87
N THR A 320 8.82 -8.64 3.72
CA THR A 320 8.73 -7.20 4.02
C THR A 320 9.04 -6.86 5.48
N ARG A 321 8.88 -7.82 6.40
CA ARG A 321 9.34 -7.66 7.79
C ARG A 321 10.86 -7.56 7.88
N CYS A 322 11.60 -8.38 7.13
CA CYS A 322 13.05 -8.30 7.05
C CYS A 322 13.49 -6.94 6.51
N VAL A 323 12.88 -6.51 5.40
CA VAL A 323 13.14 -5.21 4.78
C VAL A 323 12.90 -4.08 5.79
N GLY A 324 11.77 -4.11 6.50
CA GLY A 324 11.45 -3.11 7.51
C GLY A 324 12.36 -3.10 8.72
N PHE A 325 12.85 -4.27 9.14
CA PHE A 325 13.84 -4.39 10.20
C PHE A 325 15.18 -3.75 9.80
N LEU A 326 15.59 -3.95 8.55
CA LEU A 326 16.80 -3.36 7.97
C LEU A 326 16.64 -1.88 7.58
N ALA A 327 15.41 -1.39 7.49
CA ALA A 327 15.10 0.02 7.22
C ALA A 327 15.06 0.90 8.49
N GLN A 328 15.34 0.35 9.67
CA GLN A 328 15.29 1.12 10.91
C GLN A 328 16.43 2.14 11.02
N LYS A 329 16.11 3.36 11.48
CA LYS A 329 17.10 4.43 11.76
C LYS A 329 18.12 4.03 12.82
N PHE A 330 17.68 3.26 13.82
CA PHE A 330 18.52 2.71 14.87
C PHE A 330 18.48 1.20 14.73
N TYR A 331 19.54 0.61 14.17
CA TYR A 331 19.60 -0.82 13.89
C TYR A 331 20.57 -1.55 14.84
N PRO A 332 20.17 -2.67 15.46
CA PRO A 332 18.80 -3.17 15.53
C PRO A 332 17.89 -2.22 16.34
N PRO A 333 16.57 -2.22 16.09
CA PRO A 333 15.62 -1.35 16.79
C PRO A 333 15.66 -1.58 18.31
N GLY A 334 15.57 -0.50 19.07
CA GLY A 334 15.59 -0.52 20.55
C GLY A 334 16.97 -0.32 21.19
N ILE A 335 18.02 -0.04 20.41
CA ILE A 335 19.35 0.30 20.92
C ILE A 335 19.77 1.69 20.41
N ASP A 336 20.05 2.60 21.35
CA ASP A 336 20.40 3.99 21.07
C ASP A 336 21.81 4.15 20.49
N GLY A 337 21.97 5.15 19.61
CA GLY A 337 23.29 5.56 19.08
C GLY A 337 23.88 4.62 18.01
N ASN A 338 23.21 3.50 17.71
CA ASN A 338 23.65 2.59 16.67
C ASN A 338 23.48 3.19 15.26
N ASN A 339 24.37 2.76 14.36
CA ASN A 339 24.28 3.10 12.95
C ASN A 339 22.94 2.64 12.35
N PRO A 340 22.36 3.39 11.40
CA PRO A 340 21.16 2.96 10.69
C PRO A 340 21.33 1.62 10.00
N GLY A 341 20.21 0.93 9.85
CA GLY A 341 20.13 -0.27 9.02
C GLY A 341 20.42 0.07 7.56
N PRO A 342 20.82 -0.92 6.75
CA PRO A 342 21.30 -0.68 5.40
C PRO A 342 20.20 -0.14 4.47
N PHE A 343 18.93 -0.40 4.76
CA PHE A 343 17.80 0.08 3.95
C PHE A 343 17.13 1.34 4.52
N PHE A 344 17.74 1.98 5.52
CA PHE A 344 17.20 3.21 6.08
C PHE A 344 17.12 4.28 4.98
N THR A 345 15.98 4.99 4.88
CA THR A 345 15.63 5.98 3.84
C THR A 345 15.27 5.44 2.45
N GLU A 346 15.35 4.12 2.20
CA GLU A 346 14.99 3.56 0.89
C GLU A 346 13.50 3.68 0.58
N GLN A 347 12.64 3.65 1.61
CA GLN A 347 11.20 3.84 1.41
C GLN A 347 10.89 5.19 0.76
N ASP A 348 11.52 6.27 1.23
CA ASP A 348 11.32 7.60 0.69
C ASP A 348 11.87 7.67 -0.75
N LYS A 349 13.05 7.11 -0.98
CA LYS A 349 13.78 7.19 -2.27
C LYS A 349 13.09 6.40 -3.37
N LEU A 350 12.69 5.17 -3.07
CA LEU A 350 12.07 4.28 -4.05
C LEU A 350 10.59 4.59 -4.28
N SER A 351 9.99 5.48 -3.49
CA SER A 351 8.61 5.95 -3.64
C SER A 351 8.50 7.30 -4.36
N GLY A 352 9.57 7.75 -5.02
CA GLY A 352 9.54 8.96 -5.87
C GLY A 352 9.86 10.28 -5.16
N PHE A 353 10.35 10.25 -3.92
CA PHE A 353 10.80 11.45 -3.20
C PHE A 353 12.30 11.70 -3.45
N SER A 354 12.72 12.97 -3.46
CA SER A 354 14.10 13.36 -3.75
C SER A 354 15.09 12.91 -2.66
N GLY A 355 16.24 12.34 -3.06
CA GLY A 355 17.32 11.99 -2.13
C GLY A 355 18.54 11.33 -2.80
N THR A 356 19.68 11.33 -2.12
CA THR A 356 20.90 10.61 -2.56
C THR A 356 20.96 9.23 -1.89
N GLU A 357 21.11 8.16 -2.68
CA GLU A 357 21.24 6.78 -2.21
C GLU A 357 22.45 6.60 -1.27
N PRO A 358 22.29 6.08 -0.03
CA PRO A 358 23.41 5.74 0.83
C PRO A 358 23.56 4.21 0.81
N ASN A 359 24.69 3.72 0.30
CA ASN A 359 25.26 2.42 0.65
C ASN A 359 24.61 1.14 0.10
N LEU A 360 23.75 1.19 -0.92
CA LEU A 360 23.52 0.02 -1.78
C LEU A 360 24.39 0.11 -3.03
N THR A 361 25.45 -0.70 -3.07
CA THR A 361 26.17 -0.96 -4.33
C THR A 361 25.38 -2.03 -5.07
N PHE A 362 24.56 -1.63 -6.02
CA PHE A 362 23.85 -2.57 -6.88
C PHE A 362 24.91 -3.29 -7.72
N THR A 363 25.13 -4.57 -7.45
CA THR A 363 26.08 -5.43 -8.16
C THR A 363 25.53 -5.93 -9.50
N ALA A 364 24.25 -5.69 -9.77
CA ALA A 364 23.65 -5.97 -11.07
C ALA A 364 24.11 -4.93 -12.10
N THR A 365 24.90 -5.40 -13.05
CA THR A 365 25.18 -4.71 -14.30
C THR A 365 23.89 -4.52 -15.06
N ALA A 366 23.31 -3.34 -14.92
CA ALA A 366 22.57 -2.74 -16.02
C ALA A 366 23.51 -1.67 -16.59
N ASP A 367 24.20 -2.02 -17.68
CA ASP A 367 24.81 -1.04 -18.55
C ASP A 367 23.77 0.01 -18.91
N PHE A 368 24.17 1.27 -18.90
CA PHE A 368 23.42 2.35 -19.54
C PHE A 368 24.35 3.39 -20.18
N SER A 369 25.61 3.09 -20.48
CA SER A 369 26.67 4.08 -20.80
C SER A 369 26.84 5.26 -19.81
N SER A 370 26.05 5.34 -18.74
CA SER A 370 26.21 6.14 -17.51
C SER A 370 25.07 5.82 -16.55
N PRO A 371 25.29 5.82 -15.22
CA PRO A 371 24.34 5.26 -14.26
C PRO A 371 23.00 5.99 -14.38
N PRO A 372 21.86 5.29 -14.53
CA PRO A 372 20.58 5.96 -14.68
C PRO A 372 20.36 6.71 -13.40
N LEU A 373 20.15 8.02 -13.54
CA LEU A 373 19.89 8.93 -12.44
C LEU A 373 18.74 8.36 -11.61
N ARG A 374 19.09 7.90 -10.41
CA ARG A 374 18.22 7.26 -9.41
C ARG A 374 17.35 8.29 -8.68
N ASN A 375 16.70 9.16 -9.44
CA ASN A 375 15.69 10.10 -8.98
C ASN A 375 14.42 9.81 -9.78
N GLY A 376 13.43 9.15 -9.17
CA GLY A 376 12.15 8.81 -9.81
C GLY A 376 11.60 7.44 -9.43
N ILE A 377 10.39 7.12 -9.89
CA ILE A 377 9.74 5.82 -9.67
C ILE A 377 10.38 4.77 -10.57
N ARG A 378 10.73 3.62 -10.00
CA ARG A 378 11.31 2.50 -10.76
C ARG A 378 10.22 1.66 -11.42
N LEU A 379 10.46 1.17 -12.63
CA LEU A 379 9.47 0.31 -13.31
C LEU A 379 9.23 -1.02 -12.60
N ASP A 380 10.23 -1.55 -11.89
CA ASP A 380 10.10 -2.77 -11.09
C ASP A 380 9.44 -2.55 -9.72
N LEU A 381 9.20 -1.28 -9.34
CA LEU A 381 8.53 -0.84 -8.12
C LEU A 381 7.57 0.33 -8.43
N PRO A 382 6.53 0.13 -9.25
CA PRO A 382 5.63 1.20 -9.70
C PRO A 382 4.82 1.85 -8.56
N ASP A 383 4.56 1.11 -7.48
CA ASP A 383 3.94 1.63 -6.26
C ASP A 383 4.99 1.98 -5.18
N GLY A 384 6.28 2.00 -5.50
CA GLY A 384 7.35 2.14 -4.52
C GLY A 384 7.51 0.91 -3.62
N ILE A 385 7.95 1.12 -2.37
CA ILE A 385 8.15 0.04 -1.38
C ILE A 385 7.41 0.30 -0.08
N THR A 386 7.21 -0.78 0.69
CA THR A 386 6.78 -0.71 2.09
C THR A 386 7.74 -1.42 3.02
N ILE A 387 7.85 -0.90 4.24
CA ILE A 387 8.69 -1.43 5.31
C ILE A 387 7.88 -2.11 6.42
N PHE A 388 6.63 -2.48 6.16
CA PHE A 388 5.80 -3.17 7.14
C PHE A 388 5.39 -4.60 6.72
N PRO A 389 5.22 -5.52 7.70
CA PRO A 389 5.03 -6.95 7.46
C PRO A 389 3.82 -7.33 6.58
N GLY A 390 3.85 -8.53 5.99
CA GLY A 390 2.77 -9.09 5.16
C GLY A 390 3.14 -9.51 3.73
N GLY A 391 4.38 -9.28 3.27
CA GLY A 391 4.87 -9.76 1.97
C GLY A 391 5.87 -10.91 2.08
N PHE A 392 5.70 -11.95 1.27
CA PHE A 392 6.60 -13.12 1.22
C PHE A 392 6.96 -13.52 -0.22
N PRO A 393 8.21 -13.94 -0.47
CA PRO A 393 8.62 -14.42 -1.78
C PRO A 393 8.15 -15.86 -2.01
N LEU A 394 7.82 -16.19 -3.27
CA LEU A 394 7.38 -17.52 -3.70
C LEU A 394 8.50 -18.21 -4.47
N TYR A 395 8.92 -19.39 -3.99
CA TYR A 395 10.01 -20.17 -4.61
C TYR A 395 9.52 -21.50 -5.15
N ARG A 396 10.04 -21.89 -6.31
CA ARG A 396 9.89 -23.23 -6.89
C ARG A 396 11.27 -23.80 -7.12
N ASN A 397 11.58 -24.93 -6.48
CA ASN A 397 12.89 -25.60 -6.63
C ASN A 397 14.09 -24.65 -6.40
N GLY A 398 13.97 -23.73 -5.44
CA GLY A 398 15.02 -22.74 -5.15
C GLY A 398 15.05 -21.51 -6.07
N VAL A 399 14.20 -21.44 -7.09
CA VAL A 399 14.06 -20.26 -7.97
C VAL A 399 12.91 -19.39 -7.49
N LEU A 400 13.16 -18.08 -7.36
CA LEU A 400 12.15 -17.07 -7.05
C LEU A 400 11.19 -16.90 -8.24
N VAL A 401 9.93 -17.35 -8.13
CA VAL A 401 8.94 -17.35 -9.23
C VAL A 401 7.88 -16.25 -9.10
N GLY A 402 7.79 -15.61 -7.95
CA GLY A 402 6.82 -14.54 -7.69
C GLY A 402 6.82 -14.12 -6.23
N ALA A 403 5.76 -13.45 -5.81
CA ALA A 403 5.54 -13.08 -4.41
C ALA A 403 4.06 -12.97 -4.08
N ILE A 404 3.75 -13.11 -2.79
CA ILE A 404 2.44 -12.81 -2.20
C ILE A 404 2.57 -11.58 -1.30
N GLY A 405 1.53 -10.74 -1.27
CA GLY A 405 1.40 -9.66 -0.31
C GLY A 405 -0.01 -9.60 0.26
N VAL A 406 -0.09 -9.27 1.56
CA VAL A 406 -1.34 -9.24 2.32
C VAL A 406 -1.44 -7.94 3.11
N SER A 407 -2.59 -7.29 3.07
CA SER A 407 -2.86 -6.10 3.89
C SER A 407 -4.34 -5.98 4.24
N GLY A 408 -4.64 -5.50 5.44
CA GLY A 408 -6.01 -5.10 5.79
C GLY A 408 -6.27 -4.90 7.27
N ASP A 409 -5.60 -5.67 8.11
CA ASP A 409 -5.76 -5.68 9.56
C ASP A 409 -4.40 -5.39 10.24
N GLY A 410 -4.05 -6.09 11.32
CA GLY A 410 -2.75 -5.90 11.96
C GLY A 410 -1.59 -6.51 11.18
N VAL A 411 -0.41 -5.91 11.26
CA VAL A 411 0.76 -6.38 10.49
C VAL A 411 1.21 -7.81 10.83
N ASP A 412 1.02 -8.25 12.08
CA ASP A 412 1.32 -9.64 12.46
C ASP A 412 0.26 -10.62 11.89
N GLN A 413 -1.00 -10.17 11.71
CA GLN A 413 -2.05 -10.91 11.02
C GLN A 413 -1.77 -11.00 9.50
N ASP A 414 -1.33 -9.89 8.89
CA ASP A 414 -0.91 -9.90 7.49
C ASP A 414 0.23 -10.90 7.27
N ASP A 415 1.18 -10.97 8.21
CA ASP A 415 2.30 -11.90 8.17
C ASP A 415 1.89 -13.37 8.20
N ILE A 416 1.00 -13.74 9.15
CA ILE A 416 0.55 -15.14 9.25
C ILE A 416 -0.26 -15.57 8.03
N VAL A 417 -1.07 -14.67 7.45
CA VAL A 417 -1.81 -14.93 6.22
C VAL A 417 -0.88 -15.03 5.02
N GLY A 418 0.05 -14.09 4.84
CA GLY A 418 1.02 -14.10 3.76
C GLY A 418 1.89 -15.35 3.78
N ALA A 419 2.41 -15.71 4.96
CA ALA A 419 3.18 -16.94 5.15
C ALA A 419 2.35 -18.21 4.94
N SER A 420 1.03 -18.19 5.20
CA SER A 420 0.16 -19.34 4.91
C SER A 420 -0.05 -19.50 3.40
N GLY A 421 -0.13 -18.40 2.65
CA GLY A 421 -0.25 -18.44 1.18
C GLY A 421 0.96 -19.03 0.46
N THR A 422 2.14 -19.03 1.08
CA THR A 422 3.36 -19.62 0.49
C THR A 422 3.44 -21.15 0.63
N HIS A 423 2.39 -21.82 1.11
CA HIS A 423 2.36 -23.26 1.43
C HIS A 423 3.08 -24.16 0.40
N ASP A 424 2.79 -23.99 -0.89
CA ASP A 424 3.37 -24.81 -1.97
C ASP A 424 4.66 -24.21 -2.58
N PHE A 425 5.04 -23.00 -2.15
CA PHE A 425 6.10 -22.16 -2.74
C PHE A 425 7.04 -21.58 -1.68
N LEU A 426 7.33 -22.37 -0.65
CA LEU A 426 8.18 -21.95 0.47
C LEU A 426 9.60 -21.63 -0.01
N ALA A 427 10.16 -20.53 0.48
CA ALA A 427 11.59 -20.29 0.36
C ALA A 427 12.38 -21.43 1.01
N PRO A 428 13.43 -21.97 0.35
CA PRO A 428 14.33 -22.95 0.96
C PRO A 428 14.86 -22.43 2.30
N ASN A 429 14.89 -23.31 3.31
CA ASN A 429 15.28 -22.90 4.65
C ASN A 429 16.66 -22.21 4.66
N ALA A 430 17.63 -22.75 3.93
CA ALA A 430 19.00 -22.24 3.85
C ALA A 430 19.13 -20.80 3.32
N ILE A 431 18.14 -20.27 2.61
CA ILE A 431 18.18 -18.91 2.05
C ILE A 431 17.20 -17.96 2.73
N ARG A 432 16.39 -18.42 3.70
CA ARG A 432 15.48 -17.54 4.45
C ARG A 432 16.29 -16.54 5.27
N SER A 433 15.86 -15.27 5.28
CA SER A 433 16.53 -14.21 6.04
C SER A 433 16.77 -14.59 7.51
N ASP A 434 15.87 -15.35 8.13
CA ASP A 434 16.01 -15.83 9.51
C ASP A 434 17.11 -16.88 9.73
N GLN A 435 17.87 -17.27 8.71
CA GLN A 435 19.11 -18.04 8.87
C GLN A 435 20.36 -17.15 8.90
N PHE A 436 20.21 -15.84 8.71
CA PHE A 436 21.32 -14.90 8.58
C PHE A 436 21.35 -13.89 9.73
N ASN A 437 22.57 -13.41 10.01
CA ASN A 437 22.80 -12.30 10.92
C ASN A 437 23.39 -11.12 10.15
N PHE A 438 22.85 -9.92 10.36
CA PHE A 438 23.46 -8.69 9.89
C PHE A 438 23.92 -7.86 11.08
N ARG A 439 25.21 -7.49 11.11
CA ARG A 439 25.87 -6.82 12.26
C ARG A 439 25.58 -7.52 13.60
N GLY A 440 25.70 -8.84 13.64
CA GLY A 440 25.51 -9.65 14.85
C GLY A 440 24.06 -9.84 15.31
N THR A 441 23.07 -9.33 14.56
CA THR A 441 21.64 -9.52 14.88
C THR A 441 20.95 -10.40 13.85
N ARG A 442 20.20 -11.40 14.33
CA ARG A 442 19.42 -12.31 13.49
C ARG A 442 18.31 -11.56 12.77
N LEU A 443 18.23 -11.71 11.45
CA LEU A 443 17.18 -11.08 10.67
C LEU A 443 15.83 -11.79 10.89
N PRO A 444 14.70 -11.07 10.86
CA PRO A 444 13.39 -11.71 10.92
C PRO A 444 12.95 -12.21 9.55
N TYR A 445 12.10 -13.23 9.51
CA TYR A 445 11.41 -13.68 8.29
C TYR A 445 9.89 -13.60 8.44
N ALA A 446 9.31 -14.25 9.44
CA ALA A 446 7.88 -14.13 9.77
C ALA A 446 7.71 -13.93 11.27
N LYS A 447 6.67 -13.20 11.68
CA LYS A 447 6.22 -13.17 13.07
C LYS A 447 4.72 -13.27 13.12
N PHE A 448 4.24 -14.19 13.94
CA PHE A 448 2.82 -14.48 14.09
C PHE A 448 2.30 -13.91 15.42
N PRO A 449 1.00 -13.55 15.50
CA PRO A 449 0.39 -13.19 16.77
C PRO A 449 0.56 -14.33 17.78
N ARG A 450 0.77 -14.00 19.06
CA ARG A 450 0.88 -15.02 20.13
C ARG A 450 -0.41 -15.83 20.25
N ASP A 451 -1.54 -15.16 20.13
CA ASP A 451 -2.87 -15.74 20.20
C ASP A 451 -3.67 -15.37 18.94
N PRO A 452 -3.44 -16.05 17.81
CA PRO A 452 -4.04 -15.66 16.53
C PRO A 452 -5.54 -15.97 16.42
N THR A 453 -6.10 -16.76 17.35
CA THR A 453 -7.48 -17.28 17.31
C THR A 453 -8.39 -16.79 18.45
N LEU A 454 -7.87 -16.04 19.42
CA LEU A 454 -8.64 -15.53 20.57
C LEU A 454 -9.39 -14.23 20.25
#